data_AF-A0A2A4R1V4-F1
#
_entry.id   AF-A0A2A4R1V4-F1
#
_cell.length_a   1.000
_cell.length_b   1.000
_cell.length_c   1.000
_cell.angle_alpha   90.00
_cell.angle_beta   90.00
_cell.angle_gamma   90.00
#
_symmetry.space_group_name_H-M   'P 1'
#
loop_
_entity.id
_entity.type
_entity.pdbx_description
1 polymer ?
#
loop_
_entity_poly.entity_id
_entity_poly.type
_entity_poly.pdbx_seq_one_letter_code
_entity_poly.pdbx_strand_id
1 'polypeptide(L)'
;MKIIIVLLIFYKKLIIPASIIAVLSGYSYGYIAILMRADKGESIPLFSTGSAAVSYLIFSLVFQYFVYERKNVNEYYFYYNLGLNKYSLWISNLIISIIIVVLILII
;
A
#
# COMPACT_ATOMS: atom_id res chain seq x y z
N MET A 1 1.45 15.16 -20.03
CA MET A 1 2.40 14.03 -19.97
C MET A 1 3.42 14.10 -18.84
N LYS A 2 4.11 15.23 -18.59
CA LYS A 2 5.17 15.31 -17.56
C LYS A 2 4.69 14.96 -16.14
N ILE A 3 3.51 15.43 -15.72
CA ILE A 3 2.98 15.22 -14.36
C ILE A 3 2.73 13.73 -14.04
N ILE A 4 2.27 12.95 -15.02
CA ILE A 4 1.95 11.52 -14.85
C ILE A 4 3.25 10.72 -14.61
N ILE A 5 4.31 11.03 -15.36
CA ILE A 5 5.62 10.40 -15.19
C ILE A 5 6.18 10.70 -13.80
N VAL A 6 6.05 11.95 -13.34
CA VAL A 6 6.51 12.38 -12.02
C VAL A 6 5.75 11.64 -10.91
N LEU A 7 4.43 11.49 -11.04
CA LEU A 7 3.63 10.69 -10.12
C LEU A 7 4.06 9.22 -10.15
N LEU A 8 4.28 8.62 -11.33
CA LEU A 8 4.74 7.23 -11.42
C LEU A 8 6.09 7.00 -10.72
N ILE A 9 7.04 7.95 -10.84
CA ILE A 9 8.32 7.89 -10.14
C ILE A 9 8.11 7.96 -8.62
N PHE A 10 7.20 8.84 -8.17
CA PHE A 10 6.82 8.96 -6.77
C PHE A 10 6.23 7.64 -6.22
N TYR A 11 5.33 7.01 -6.99
CA TYR A 11 4.66 5.77 -6.60
C TYR A 11 5.55 4.55 -6.56
N LYS A 12 6.54 4.46 -7.45
CA LYS A 12 7.42 3.28 -7.51
C LYS A 12 8.10 3.00 -6.16
N LYS A 13 8.42 4.05 -5.39
CA LYS A 13 9.03 3.92 -4.05
C LYS A 13 8.05 3.50 -2.95
N LEU A 14 6.75 3.63 -3.18
CA LEU A 14 5.69 3.36 -2.20
C LEU A 14 4.95 2.05 -2.46
N ILE A 15 4.59 1.78 -3.72
CA ILE A 15 3.78 0.63 -4.10
C ILE A 15 4.52 -0.67 -3.79
N ILE A 16 5.78 -0.80 -4.21
CA ILE A 16 6.54 -2.04 -4.06
C ILE A 16 6.62 -2.49 -2.58
N PRO A 17 7.11 -1.68 -1.63
CA PRO A 17 7.20 -2.13 -0.24
C PRO A 17 5.81 -2.34 0.39
N ALA A 18 4.80 -1.54 0.05
CA ALA A 18 3.43 -1.74 0.54
C ALA A 18 2.82 -3.05 0.04
N SER A 19 3.01 -3.39 -1.24
CA SER A 19 2.54 -4.64 -1.84
C SER A 19 3.19 -5.87 -1.22
N ILE A 20 4.49 -5.82 -0.93
CA ILE A 20 5.20 -6.93 -0.28
C ILE A 20 4.59 -7.20 1.11
N ILE A 21 4.40 -6.15 1.93
CA ILE A 21 3.77 -6.30 3.25
C ILE A 21 2.33 -6.79 3.12
N ALA A 22 1.59 -6.30 2.13
CA ALA A 22 0.23 -6.74 1.88
C ALA A 22 0.12 -8.24 1.62
N VAL A 23 0.93 -8.75 0.69
CA VAL A 23 0.96 -10.19 0.39
C VAL A 23 1.36 -11.01 1.61
N LEU A 24 2.41 -10.59 2.34
CA LEU A 24 2.86 -11.29 3.55
C LEU A 24 1.77 -11.33 4.62
N SER A 25 1.06 -10.22 4.83
CA SER A 25 -0.05 -10.16 5.80
C SER A 25 -1.22 -11.08 5.41
N GLY A 26 -1.50 -11.20 4.12
CA GLY A 26 -2.53 -12.08 3.55
C GLY A 26 -2.29 -13.54 3.90
N TYR A 27 -1.05 -14.00 3.70
CA TYR A 27 -0.64 -15.35 4.06
C TYR A 27 -0.52 -15.54 5.58
N SER A 28 0.02 -14.56 6.31
CA SER A 28 0.17 -14.69 7.76
C SER A 28 -1.19 -14.81 8.46
N TYR A 29 -2.18 -14.03 8.02
CA TYR A 29 -3.53 -14.12 8.56
C TYR A 29 -4.17 -15.47 8.25
N GLY A 30 -4.10 -15.91 6.99
CA GLY A 30 -4.67 -17.21 6.60
C GLY A 30 -4.04 -18.37 7.36
N TYR A 31 -2.71 -18.36 7.54
CA TYR A 31 -1.99 -19.36 8.33
C TYR A 31 -2.45 -19.39 9.80
N ILE A 32 -2.55 -18.23 10.45
CA ILE A 32 -3.02 -18.13 11.84
C ILE A 32 -4.48 -18.59 11.95
N ALA A 33 -5.34 -18.21 11.00
CA ALA A 33 -6.75 -18.60 10.98
C ALA A 33 -6.92 -20.13 10.86
N ILE A 34 -6.10 -20.77 10.03
CA ILE A 34 -6.06 -22.24 9.90
C ILE A 34 -5.65 -22.87 11.23
N LEU A 35 -4.57 -22.40 11.87
CA LEU A 35 -4.12 -22.94 13.16
C LEU A 35 -5.18 -22.78 14.26
N MET A 36 -5.90 -21.67 14.29
CA MET A 36 -6.92 -21.39 15.32
C MET A 36 -8.25 -22.14 15.10
N ARG A 37 -8.55 -22.55 13.87
CA ARG A 37 -9.83 -23.21 13.52
C ARG A 37 -9.67 -24.65 13.03
N ALA A 38 -8.47 -25.21 13.10
CA ALA A 38 -8.16 -26.58 12.66
C ALA A 38 -9.11 -27.63 13.27
N ASP A 39 -9.54 -27.44 14.52
CA ASP A 39 -10.42 -28.38 15.22
C ASP A 39 -11.86 -28.41 14.69
N LYS A 40 -12.29 -27.41 13.90
CA LYS A 40 -13.69 -27.29 13.43
C LYS A 40 -13.95 -27.92 12.07
N GLY A 41 -12.95 -28.46 11.40
CA GLY A 41 -13.09 -29.13 10.09
C GLY A 41 -13.56 -28.23 8.94
N GLU A 42 -13.61 -26.91 9.14
CA GLU A 42 -13.93 -25.93 8.10
C GLU A 42 -12.72 -25.69 7.20
N SER A 43 -12.93 -25.71 5.89
CA SER A 43 -11.89 -25.32 4.93
C SER A 43 -11.80 -23.79 4.89
N ILE A 44 -10.63 -23.26 5.26
CA ILE A 44 -10.35 -21.82 5.26
C ILE A 44 -9.31 -21.54 4.17
N PRO A 45 -9.49 -20.49 3.35
CA PRO A 45 -8.50 -20.13 2.35
C PRO A 45 -7.16 -19.76 2.99
N LEU A 46 -6.06 -20.21 2.37
CA LEU A 46 -4.69 -19.91 2.81
C LEU A 46 -4.36 -18.41 2.73
N PHE A 47 -5.03 -17.68 1.85
CA PHE A 47 -4.80 -16.26 1.63
C PHE A 47 -6.05 -15.45 1.98
N SER A 48 -5.90 -14.44 2.84
CA SER A 48 -6.96 -13.51 3.18
C SER A 48 -6.80 -12.18 2.42
N THR A 49 -7.60 -11.99 1.39
CA THR A 49 -7.66 -10.77 0.56
C THR A 49 -8.00 -9.55 1.41
N GLY A 50 -8.90 -9.68 2.39
CA GLY A 50 -9.24 -8.62 3.32
C GLY A 50 -8.05 -8.13 4.15
N SER A 51 -7.26 -9.06 4.70
CA SER A 51 -6.06 -8.68 5.47
C SER A 51 -4.99 -8.03 4.61
N ALA A 52 -4.78 -8.52 3.38
CA ALA A 52 -3.86 -7.94 2.41
C ALA A 52 -4.31 -6.53 1.96
N ALA A 53 -5.61 -6.32 1.78
CA ALA A 53 -6.15 -5.03 1.38
C ALA A 53 -5.97 -3.96 2.48
N VAL A 54 -6.31 -4.31 3.73
CA VAL A 54 -6.16 -3.40 4.87
C VAL A 54 -4.70 -3.05 5.13
N SER A 55 -3.81 -4.04 5.10
CA SER A 55 -2.39 -3.78 5.29
C SER A 55 -1.80 -2.94 4.15
N TYR A 56 -2.20 -3.18 2.89
CA TYR A 56 -1.76 -2.33 1.78
C TYR A 56 -2.11 -0.85 2.04
N LEU A 57 -3.35 -0.56 2.43
CA LEU A 57 -3.82 0.81 2.70
C LEU A 57 -3.03 1.48 3.82
N ILE A 58 -2.80 0.76 4.93
CA ILE A 58 -2.07 1.31 6.08
C ILE A 58 -0.61 1.54 5.70
N PHE A 59 0.04 0.53 5.11
CA PHE A 59 1.46 0.59 4.83
C PHE A 59 1.79 1.54 3.68
N SER A 60 0.91 1.77 2.70
CA SER A 60 1.14 2.78 1.67
C SER A 60 1.23 4.21 2.25
N LEU A 61 0.40 4.53 3.26
CA LEU A 61 0.45 5.81 3.96
C LEU A 61 1.67 5.90 4.89
N VAL A 62 1.97 4.82 5.61
CA VAL A 62 3.16 4.72 6.46
C VAL A 62 4.44 4.90 5.65
N PHE A 63 4.56 4.24 4.49
CA PHE A 63 5.73 4.40 3.64
C PHE A 63 5.81 5.80 3.04
N GLN A 64 4.69 6.43 2.68
CA GLN A 64 4.74 7.83 2.25
C GLN A 64 5.31 8.72 3.36
N TYR A 65 4.84 8.54 4.59
CA TYR A 65 5.37 9.26 5.74
C TYR A 65 6.87 9.00 5.92
N PHE A 66 7.31 7.75 6.01
CA PHE A 66 8.72 7.44 6.27
C PHE A 66 9.65 7.88 5.15
N VAL A 67 9.26 7.66 3.88
CA VAL A 67 10.09 8.00 2.73
C VAL A 67 10.18 9.51 2.56
N TYR A 68 9.05 10.21 2.55
CA TYR A 68 9.03 11.62 2.16
C TYR A 68 9.05 12.60 3.34
N GLU A 69 8.48 12.27 4.50
CA GLU A 69 8.51 13.16 5.67
C GLU A 69 9.76 13.01 6.52
N ARG A 70 10.38 11.82 6.52
CA ARG A 70 11.51 11.53 7.43
C ARG A 70 12.83 11.29 6.73
N LYS A 71 12.85 10.45 5.70
CA LYS A 71 14.11 10.07 5.02
C LYS A 71 14.53 11.11 3.99
N ASN A 72 13.63 11.49 3.09
CA ASN A 72 13.93 12.29 1.90
C ASN A 72 13.07 13.56 1.85
N VAL A 73 13.14 14.40 2.89
CA VAL A 73 12.38 15.67 2.96
C VAL A 73 12.66 16.57 1.74
N ASN A 74 13.88 16.53 1.21
CA ASN A 74 14.28 17.30 0.03
C ASN A 74 13.52 16.91 -1.24
N GLU A 75 12.98 15.69 -1.33
CA GLU A 75 12.21 15.26 -2.50
C GLU A 75 10.88 16.04 -2.61
N TYR A 76 10.29 16.51 -1.51
CA TYR A 76 9.11 17.38 -1.61
C TYR A 76 9.39 18.67 -2.36
N TYR A 77 10.58 19.25 -2.20
CA TYR A 77 10.98 20.45 -2.96
C TYR A 77 11.17 20.14 -4.45
N PHE A 78 11.68 18.95 -4.79
CA PHE A 78 11.76 18.48 -6.17
C PHE A 78 10.36 18.39 -6.81
N TYR A 79 9.40 17.76 -6.11
CA TYR A 79 8.02 17.66 -6.61
C TYR A 79 7.30 19.01 -6.64
N TYR A 80 7.58 19.89 -5.68
CA TYR A 80 7.03 21.24 -5.64
C TYR A 80 7.46 22.07 -6.86
N ASN A 81 8.74 21.99 -7.23
CA ASN A 81 9.27 22.65 -8.44
C ASN A 81 8.63 22.11 -9.74
N LEU A 82 8.02 20.93 -9.68
CA LEU A 82 7.27 20.31 -10.78
C LEU A 82 5.76 20.58 -10.72
N GLY A 83 5.31 21.42 -9.78
CA GLY A 83 3.91 21.83 -9.61
C GLY A 83 3.09 20.94 -8.68
N LEU A 84 3.71 19.98 -7.99
CA LEU A 84 3.02 19.09 -7.04
C LEU A 84 3.34 19.50 -5.61
N ASN A 85 2.34 19.99 -4.88
CA ASN A 85 2.49 20.25 -3.46
C ASN A 85 2.38 18.96 -2.63
N LYS A 86 2.80 19.04 -1.37
CA LYS A 86 2.76 17.92 -0.41
C LYS A 86 1.37 17.30 -0.29
N TYR A 87 0.33 18.12 -0.18
CA TYR A 87 -1.06 17.64 -0.05
C TYR A 87 -1.53 16.87 -1.28
N SER A 88 -1.16 17.34 -2.48
CA SER A 88 -1.47 16.67 -3.74
C SER A 88 -0.86 15.28 -3.79
N LEU A 89 0.37 15.10 -3.31
CA LEU A 89 1.03 13.79 -3.23
C LEU A 89 0.32 12.86 -2.23
N TRP A 90 -0.08 13.36 -1.06
CA TRP A 90 -0.86 12.62 -0.06
C TRP A 90 -2.24 12.20 -0.58
N ILE A 91 -3.00 13.12 -1.16
CA ILE A 91 -4.31 12.84 -1.74
C ILE A 91 -4.20 11.85 -2.88
N SER A 92 -3.21 12.06 -3.77
CA SER A 92 -2.96 11.12 -4.84
C SER A 92 -2.70 9.73 -4.26
N ASN A 93 -1.80 9.61 -3.27
CA ASN A 93 -1.42 8.30 -2.72
C ASN A 93 -2.61 7.60 -2.09
N LEU A 94 -3.45 8.34 -1.38
CA LEU A 94 -4.69 7.83 -0.83
C LEU A 94 -5.63 7.32 -1.94
N ILE A 95 -5.82 8.07 -3.02
CA ILE A 95 -6.68 7.66 -4.15
C ILE A 95 -6.14 6.38 -4.80
N ILE A 96 -4.85 6.34 -5.14
CA ILE A 96 -4.24 5.17 -5.76
C ILE A 96 -4.26 3.97 -4.81
N SER A 97 -4.10 4.22 -3.51
CA SER A 97 -4.18 3.15 -2.52
C SER A 97 -5.58 2.55 -2.44
N ILE A 98 -6.62 3.39 -2.46
CA ILE A 98 -8.02 2.92 -2.49
C ILE A 98 -8.28 2.11 -3.76
N ILE A 99 -7.79 2.55 -4.93
CA ILE A 99 -7.94 1.79 -6.17
C ILE A 99 -7.32 0.40 -6.04
N ILE A 100 -6.11 0.31 -5.49
CA ILE A 100 -5.41 -0.98 -5.31
C ILE A 100 -6.10 -1.85 -4.27
N VAL A 101 -6.62 -1.28 -3.18
CA VAL A 101 -7.45 -1.99 -2.19
C VAL A 101 -8.66 -2.62 -2.85
N VAL A 102 -9.39 -1.85 -3.66
CA VAL A 102 -10.56 -2.36 -4.40
C VAL A 102 -10.15 -3.49 -5.35
N LEU A 103 -9.02 -3.35 -6.06
CA LEU A 103 -8.50 -4.41 -6.91
C LEU A 103 -8.17 -5.68 -6.12
N ILE A 104 -7.53 -5.57 -4.96
CA ILE A 104 -7.19 -6.72 -4.11
C ILE A 104 -8.45 -7.42 -3.59
N LEU A 105 -9.51 -6.68 -3.27
CA LEU A 105 -10.76 -7.24 -2.75
C LEU A 105 -11.61 -7.96 -3.80
N ILE A 106 -11.41 -7.66 -5.08
CA ILE A 106 -12.15 -8.26 -6.20
C ILE A 106 -11.49 -9.57 -6.67
N ILE A 107 -10.20 -9.77 -6.36
CA ILE A 107 -9.46 -11.02 -6.62
C ILE A 107 -9.95 -12.11 -5.65
#